data_AF-A0A5S4ZMM9-F1
#
_entry.id   AF-A0A5S4ZMM9-F1
#
_cell.length_a   1.000
_cell.length_b   1.000
_cell.length_c   1.000
_cell.angle_alpha   90.00
_cell.angle_beta   90.00
_cell.angle_gamma   90.00
#
_symmetry.space_group_name_H-M   'P 1'
#
loop_
_entity.id
_entity.type
_entity.pdbx_description
1 polymer ?
#
loop_
_entity_poly.entity_id
_entity_poly.type
_entity_poly.pdbx_seq_one_letter_code
_entity_poly.pdbx_strand_id
1 'polypeptide(L)'
;MSPNKFGSFVTAKRKAKDITLRKMAELLDFSPAYWSDIEKGRRNPPSLHKLEEIAKILLLSDEETDHMIDLASEDRNEIPMDLPEYIKDNPLARAALRKARKKETVEGKRAVTEKAWKQFIQALDEEGGQA
;
A
#
# COMPACT_ATOMS: atom_id res chain seq x y z
N MET A 1 -10.47 -18.52 0.24
CA MET A 1 -10.76 -17.12 0.59
C MET A 1 -9.44 -16.40 0.61
N SER A 2 -9.25 -15.41 -0.25
CA SER A 2 -8.16 -14.45 -0.03
C SER A 2 -8.41 -13.80 1.33
N PRO A 3 -7.42 -13.76 2.23
CA PRO A 3 -7.61 -13.11 3.52
C PRO A 3 -7.96 -11.64 3.24
N ASN A 4 -9.13 -11.18 3.70
CA ASN A 4 -9.55 -9.79 3.60
C ASN A 4 -8.72 -8.92 4.55
N LYS A 5 -7.45 -8.72 4.21
CA LYS A 5 -6.50 -8.02 5.08
C LYS A 5 -6.81 -6.54 5.10
N PHE A 6 -7.10 -5.96 3.93
CA PHE A 6 -7.46 -4.54 3.81
C PHE A 6 -8.71 -4.20 4.62
N GLY A 7 -9.82 -4.93 4.41
CA GLY A 7 -11.07 -4.65 5.10
C GLY A 7 -10.96 -4.83 6.62
N SER A 8 -10.17 -5.82 7.07
CA SER A 8 -9.89 -6.01 8.50
C SER A 8 -9.09 -4.86 9.10
N PHE A 9 -8.03 -4.42 8.41
CA PHE A 9 -7.20 -3.28 8.83
C PHE A 9 -8.03 -2.00 8.95
N VAL A 10 -8.77 -1.65 7.90
CA VAL A 10 -9.58 -0.41 7.88
C VAL A 10 -10.70 -0.48 8.91
N THR A 11 -11.32 -1.64 9.11
CA THR A 11 -12.32 -1.82 10.17
C THR A 11 -11.74 -1.54 11.56
N ALA A 12 -10.54 -2.06 11.84
CA ALA A 12 -9.87 -1.83 13.12
C ALA A 12 -9.52 -0.36 13.32
N LYS A 13 -8.91 0.28 12.32
CA LYS A 13 -8.57 1.71 12.34
C LYS A 13 -9.78 2.61 12.52
N ARG A 14 -10.86 2.34 11.78
CA ARG A 14 -12.13 3.06 11.87
C ARG A 14 -12.72 2.98 13.28
N LYS A 15 -12.76 1.78 13.87
CA LYS A 15 -13.26 1.58 15.25
C LYS A 15 -12.41 2.28 16.29
N ALA A 16 -11.08 2.29 16.13
CA ALA A 16 -10.17 3.00 17.02
C ALA A 16 -10.35 4.54 16.99
N LYS A 17 -10.98 5.07 15.94
CA LYS A 17 -11.38 6.48 15.82
C LYS A 17 -12.85 6.75 16.18
N ASP A 18 -13.55 5.75 16.73
CA ASP A 18 -15.00 5.81 17.03
C ASP A 18 -15.89 6.17 15.82
N ILE A 19 -15.39 5.94 14.60
CA ILE A 19 -16.15 6.18 13.38
C ILE A 19 -17.07 4.98 13.15
N THR A 20 -18.36 5.20 12.99
CA THR A 20 -19.31 4.12 12.66
C THR A 20 -19.20 3.72 11.18
N LEU A 21 -19.64 2.50 10.83
CA LEU A 21 -19.67 2.04 9.43
C LEU A 21 -20.47 2.99 8.54
N ARG A 22 -21.62 3.48 9.01
CA ARG A 22 -22.45 4.44 8.28
C ARG A 22 -21.74 5.78 8.12
N LYS A 23 -21.07 6.28 9.16
CA LYS A 23 -20.34 7.55 9.08
C LYS A 23 -19.16 7.47 8.13
N MET A 24 -18.41 6.36 8.13
CA MET A 24 -17.32 6.17 7.16
C MET A 24 -17.83 6.13 5.72
N ALA A 25 -18.93 5.40 5.48
CA ALA A 25 -19.55 5.35 4.16
C ALA A 25 -19.98 6.75 3.69
N GLU A 26 -20.60 7.55 4.56
CA GLU A 26 -20.96 8.94 4.29
C GLU A 26 -19.72 9.81 3.96
N LEU A 27 -18.65 9.72 4.75
CA LEU A 27 -17.41 10.49 4.53
C LEU A 27 -16.71 10.14 3.20
N LEU A 28 -16.84 8.90 2.76
CA LEU A 28 -16.26 8.41 1.50
C LEU A 28 -17.19 8.56 0.30
N ASP A 29 -18.39 9.12 0.48
CA ASP A 29 -19.44 9.19 -0.54
C ASP A 29 -19.80 7.81 -1.12
N PHE A 30 -19.93 6.82 -0.24
CA PHE A 30 -20.34 5.45 -0.53
C PHE A 30 -21.66 5.09 0.13
N SER A 31 -22.37 4.11 -0.45
CA SER A 31 -23.51 3.52 0.26
C SER A 31 -23.02 2.67 1.44
N PRO A 32 -23.76 2.64 2.58
CA PRO A 32 -23.38 1.80 3.72
C PRO A 32 -23.26 0.32 3.37
N ALA A 33 -24.06 -0.18 2.44
CA ALA A 33 -23.99 -1.57 1.97
C ALA A 33 -22.68 -1.83 1.22
N TYR A 34 -22.32 -0.94 0.29
CA TYR A 34 -21.08 -1.06 -0.48
C TYR A 34 -19.84 -1.01 0.42
N TRP A 35 -19.78 -0.04 1.33
CA TRP A 35 -18.68 0.05 2.28
C TRP A 35 -18.61 -1.18 3.21
N SER A 36 -19.77 -1.68 3.67
CA SER A 36 -19.80 -2.91 4.46
C SER A 36 -19.26 -4.11 3.69
N ASP A 37 -19.51 -4.20 2.39
CA ASP A 37 -19.00 -5.29 1.56
C ASP A 37 -17.48 -5.21 1.37
N ILE A 38 -16.93 -3.99 1.25
CA ILE A 38 -15.48 -3.75 1.23
C ILE A 38 -14.85 -4.19 2.57
N GLU A 39 -15.37 -3.72 3.71
CA GLU A 39 -14.84 -4.11 5.03
C GLU A 39 -14.88 -5.62 5.28
N LYS A 40 -15.82 -6.33 4.63
CA LYS A 40 -15.98 -7.79 4.71
C LYS A 40 -15.24 -8.55 3.61
N GLY A 41 -14.53 -7.87 2.71
CA GLY A 41 -13.77 -8.49 1.62
C GLY A 41 -14.65 -9.15 0.56
N ARG A 42 -15.92 -8.74 0.46
CA ARG A 42 -16.84 -9.17 -0.59
C ARG A 42 -16.72 -8.32 -1.85
N ARG A 43 -16.01 -7.20 -1.75
CA ARG A 43 -15.66 -6.30 -2.84
C ARG A 43 -14.17 -6.01 -2.76
N ASN A 44 -13.57 -5.71 -3.91
CA ASN A 44 -12.20 -5.28 -3.96
C ASN A 44 -12.00 -3.98 -3.16
N PRO A 45 -10.80 -3.77 -2.60
CA PRO A 45 -10.37 -2.47 -2.11
C PRO A 45 -10.63 -1.36 -3.15
N PRO A 46 -10.94 -0.14 -2.71
CA PRO A 46 -11.26 0.96 -3.60
C PRO A 46 -9.99 1.48 -4.31
N SER A 47 -10.16 2.48 -5.18
CA SER A 47 -9.04 3.09 -5.91
C SER A 47 -8.02 3.77 -4.99
N LEU A 48 -6.81 4.01 -5.50
CA LEU A 48 -5.75 4.72 -4.78
C LEU A 48 -6.22 6.07 -4.22
N HIS A 49 -6.91 6.89 -5.01
CA HIS A 49 -7.48 8.16 -4.53
C HIS A 49 -8.40 7.96 -3.31
N LYS A 50 -9.22 6.90 -3.30
CA LYS A 50 -10.07 6.59 -2.15
C LYS A 50 -9.28 6.05 -0.96
N LEU A 51 -8.17 5.35 -1.18
CA LEU A 51 -7.25 4.98 -0.11
C LEU A 51 -6.61 6.22 0.53
N GLU A 52 -6.19 7.20 -0.25
CA GLU A 52 -5.67 8.47 0.27
C GLU A 52 -6.72 9.24 1.09
N GLU A 53 -7.99 9.26 0.65
CA GLU A 53 -9.10 9.78 1.43
C GLU A 53 -9.27 9.02 2.77
N ILE A 54 -9.23 7.68 2.73
CA ILE A 54 -9.32 6.84 3.92
C ILE A 54 -8.17 7.16 4.88
N ALA A 55 -6.94 7.30 4.39
CA ALA A 55 -5.77 7.64 5.20
C ALA A 55 -5.96 8.99 5.93
N LYS A 56 -6.47 10.00 5.22
CA LYS A 56 -6.80 11.32 5.79
C LYS A 56 -7.90 11.24 6.83
N ILE A 57 -9.00 10.52 6.56
CA ILE A 57 -10.12 10.36 7.49
C ILE A 57 -9.67 9.65 8.77
N LEU A 58 -8.84 8.62 8.63
CA LEU A 58 -8.37 7.79 9.74
C LEU A 58 -7.11 8.35 10.41
N LEU A 59 -6.57 9.47 9.93
CA LEU A 59 -5.35 10.11 10.42
C LEU A 59 -4.20 9.10 10.54
N LEU A 60 -3.99 8.33 9.48
CA LEU A 60 -2.89 7.36 9.39
C LEU A 60 -1.56 8.10 9.24
N SER A 61 -0.49 7.54 9.78
CA SER A 61 0.87 7.98 9.44
C SER A 61 1.22 7.57 8.00
N ASP A 62 2.35 8.04 7.50
CA ASP A 62 2.84 7.66 6.18
C ASP A 62 3.10 6.14 6.12
N GLU A 63 3.70 5.56 7.16
CA GLU A 63 3.95 4.11 7.22
C GLU A 63 2.66 3.30 7.30
N GLU A 64 1.65 3.81 8.00
CA GLU A 64 0.34 3.16 8.08
C GLU A 64 -0.44 3.27 6.76
N THR A 65 -0.20 4.35 6.01
CA THR A 65 -0.78 4.59 4.69
C THR A 65 -0.16 3.64 3.67
N ASP A 66 1.17 3.54 3.63
CA ASP A 66 1.91 2.59 2.79
C ASP A 66 1.46 1.16 3.09
N HIS A 67 1.37 0.81 4.38
CA HIS A 67 0.88 -0.51 4.78
C HIS A 67 -0.56 -0.76 4.30
N MET A 68 -1.45 0.23 4.38
CA MET A 68 -2.81 0.09 3.88
C MET A 68 -2.85 -0.13 2.36
N ILE A 69 -2.01 0.58 1.60
CA ILE A 69 -1.91 0.46 0.15
C ILE A 69 -1.36 -0.93 -0.23
N ASP A 70 -0.36 -1.43 0.49
CA ASP A 70 0.16 -2.79 0.33
C ASP A 70 -0.95 -3.84 0.52
N LEU A 71 -1.71 -3.73 1.61
CA LEU A 71 -2.82 -4.66 1.89
C LEU A 71 -3.91 -4.59 0.82
N ALA A 72 -4.26 -3.38 0.38
CA ALA A 72 -5.25 -3.19 -0.67
C ALA A 72 -4.78 -3.78 -2.01
N SER A 73 -3.50 -3.64 -2.33
CA SER A 73 -2.91 -4.13 -3.57
C SER A 73 -2.77 -5.65 -3.55
N GLU A 74 -2.37 -6.23 -2.42
CA GLU A 74 -2.32 -7.68 -2.21
C GLU A 74 -3.72 -8.32 -2.38
N ASP A 75 -4.76 -7.72 -1.78
CA ASP A 75 -6.14 -8.19 -1.91
C ASP A 75 -6.65 -8.09 -3.37
N ARG A 76 -6.07 -7.21 -4.19
CA ARG A 76 -6.33 -7.10 -5.64
C ARG A 76 -5.39 -7.95 -6.50
N ASN A 77 -4.42 -8.64 -5.90
CA ASN A 77 -3.33 -9.34 -6.58
C ASN A 77 -2.57 -8.43 -7.59
N GLU A 78 -2.31 -7.20 -7.17
CA GLU A 78 -1.61 -6.16 -7.92
C GLU A 78 -0.34 -5.73 -7.16
N ILE A 79 0.62 -5.10 -7.86
CA ILE A 79 1.71 -4.38 -7.18
C ILE A 79 1.13 -3.17 -6.41
N PRO A 80 1.82 -2.64 -5.39
CA PRO A 80 1.36 -1.47 -4.65
C PRO A 80 0.89 -0.37 -5.61
N MET A 81 -0.38 0.03 -5.50
CA MET A 81 -1.10 0.78 -6.54
C MET A 81 -0.53 2.18 -6.81
N ASP A 82 0.27 2.70 -5.90
CA ASP A 82 0.98 3.98 -5.93
C ASP A 82 2.30 3.92 -6.72
N LEU A 83 2.94 2.75 -6.78
CA LEU A 83 4.24 2.57 -7.43
C LEU A 83 4.25 2.58 -8.97
N PRO A 84 3.21 2.13 -9.71
CA PRO A 84 3.27 2.05 -11.17
C PRO A 84 3.65 3.36 -11.85
N GLU A 85 3.07 4.48 -11.45
CA GLU A 85 3.32 5.76 -12.11
C GLU A 85 4.75 6.25 -11.80
N TYR A 86 5.20 6.14 -10.55
CA TYR A 86 6.57 6.45 -10.17
C TYR A 86 7.60 5.62 -10.95
N ILE A 87 7.38 4.30 -11.07
CA ILE A 87 8.24 3.40 -11.84
C ILE A 87 8.22 3.77 -13.34
N LYS A 88 7.06 4.12 -13.88
CA LYS A 88 6.88 4.50 -15.29
C LYS A 88 7.58 5.81 -15.63
N ASP A 89 7.68 6.74 -14.71
CA ASP A 89 8.31 8.04 -14.94
C ASP A 89 9.80 8.07 -14.60
N ASN A 90 10.30 7.08 -13.85
CA ASN A 90 11.72 7.02 -13.44
C ASN A 90 12.53 5.94 -14.19
N PRO A 91 13.37 6.31 -15.19
CA PRO A 91 14.20 5.35 -15.93
C PRO A 91 15.20 4.58 -15.07
N LEU A 92 15.73 5.22 -14.02
CA LEU A 92 16.68 4.60 -13.10
C LEU A 92 15.99 3.52 -12.26
N ALA A 93 14.77 3.78 -11.77
CA ALA A 93 13.97 2.77 -11.07
C ALA A 93 13.73 1.54 -11.96
N ARG A 94 13.34 1.74 -13.24
CA ARG A 94 13.15 0.62 -14.19
C ARG A 94 14.45 -0.15 -14.43
N ALA A 95 15.57 0.54 -14.60
CA ALA A 95 16.87 -0.10 -14.80
C ALA A 95 17.30 -0.91 -13.56
N ALA A 96 17.13 -0.35 -12.37
CA ALA A 96 17.44 -1.00 -11.09
C ALA A 96 16.58 -2.26 -10.89
N LEU A 97 15.26 -2.16 -11.03
CA LEU A 97 14.33 -3.29 -10.90
C LEU A 97 14.63 -4.42 -11.90
N ARG A 98 14.94 -4.09 -13.16
CA ARG A 98 15.33 -5.09 -14.17
C ARG A 98 16.66 -5.78 -13.82
N LYS A 99 17.64 -5.03 -13.31
CA LYS A 99 18.95 -5.56 -12.89
C LYS A 99 18.80 -6.47 -11.66
N ALA A 100 18.02 -6.06 -10.68
CA ALA A 100 17.69 -6.85 -9.49
C ALA A 100 17.01 -8.17 -9.88
N ARG A 101 15.95 -8.10 -10.71
CA ARG A 101 15.25 -9.29 -11.22
C ARG A 101 16.20 -10.25 -11.93
N LYS A 102 17.10 -9.76 -12.79
CA LYS A 102 18.08 -10.59 -13.49
C LYS A 102 19.00 -11.32 -12.51
N LYS A 103 19.54 -10.63 -11.48
CA LYS A 103 20.42 -11.25 -10.48
C LYS A 103 19.72 -12.30 -9.62
N GLU A 104 18.45 -12.09 -9.29
CA GLU A 104 17.69 -13.07 -8.49
C GLU A 104 17.30 -14.30 -9.31
N THR A 105 16.72 -14.08 -10.50
CA THR A 105 16.12 -15.16 -11.29
C THR A 105 17.13 -15.93 -12.14
N VAL A 106 18.20 -15.28 -12.60
CA VAL A 106 19.21 -15.89 -13.48
C VAL A 106 20.44 -16.34 -12.71
N GLU A 107 20.84 -15.61 -11.67
CA GLU A 107 22.08 -15.89 -10.94
C GLU A 107 21.84 -16.53 -9.56
N GLY A 108 20.59 -16.65 -9.10
CA GLY A 108 20.23 -17.21 -7.79
C GLY A 108 20.69 -16.36 -6.59
N LYS A 109 21.07 -15.09 -6.81
CA LYS A 109 21.73 -14.23 -5.82
C LYS A 109 20.75 -13.37 -5.01
N ARG A 110 19.68 -13.98 -4.47
CA ARG A 110 18.66 -13.26 -3.69
C ARG A 110 19.26 -12.47 -2.52
N ALA A 111 20.19 -13.07 -1.77
CA ALA A 111 20.86 -12.41 -0.65
C ALA A 111 21.68 -11.17 -1.06
N VAL A 112 22.26 -11.16 -2.27
CA VAL A 112 23.02 -10.00 -2.78
C VAL A 112 22.07 -8.87 -3.14
N THR A 113 20.95 -9.18 -3.79
CA THR A 113 19.93 -8.19 -4.14
C THR A 113 19.25 -7.62 -2.89
N GLU A 114 18.93 -8.45 -1.91
CA GLU A 114 18.37 -8.00 -0.62
C GLU A 114 19.32 -7.06 0.12
N LYS A 115 20.62 -7.40 0.20
CA LYS A 115 21.63 -6.52 0.80
C LYS A 115 21.71 -5.18 0.06
N ALA A 116 21.68 -5.20 -1.28
CA ALA A 116 21.73 -3.98 -2.07
C ALA A 116 20.51 -3.08 -1.85
N TRP A 117 19.30 -3.65 -1.72
CA TRP A 117 18.10 -2.88 -1.40
C TRP A 117 18.15 -2.26 -0.01
N LYS A 118 18.60 -3.01 1.01
CA LYS A 118 18.78 -2.47 2.37
C LYS A 118 19.74 -1.28 2.39
N GLN A 119 20.85 -1.38 1.66
CA GLN A 119 21.82 -0.28 1.54
C GLN A 119 21.24 0.94 0.80
N PHE A 120 20.43 0.71 -0.24
CA PHE A 120 19.77 1.78 -0.98
C PHE A 120 18.75 2.54 -0.10
N ILE A 121 17.91 1.83 0.64
CA ILE A 121 16.93 2.44 1.56
C ILE A 121 17.64 3.24 2.64
N GLN A 122 18.65 2.65 3.29
CA GLN A 122 19.44 3.35 4.31
C GLN A 122 20.08 4.64 3.79
N ALA A 123 20.62 4.63 2.56
CA ALA A 123 21.21 5.83 1.97
C ALA A 123 20.17 6.95 1.76
N LEU A 124 18.93 6.61 1.42
CA LEU A 124 17.85 7.61 1.27
C LEU A 124 17.41 8.19 2.61
N ASP A 125 17.36 7.37 3.66
CA ASP A 125 16.98 7.83 5.01
C ASP A 125 18.05 8.76 5.62
N GLU A 126 19.34 8.47 5.37
CA GLU A 126 20.47 9.26 5.89
C GLU A 126 20.59 10.65 5.23
N GLU A 127 20.27 10.76 3.93
CA GLU A 127 20.26 12.06 3.21
C GLU A 127 19.07 12.94 3.61
N GLY A 128 17.97 12.36 4.10
CA GLY A 128 16.80 13.08 4.63
C GLY A 128 16.98 13.67 6.04
N GLY A 129 18.04 13.29 6.75
CA GLY A 129 18.35 13.76 8.11
C GLY A 129 19.25 15.00 8.19
N GLN A 130 19.64 15.57 7.05
CA GLN A 130 20.37 16.85 6.95
C GLN A 130 19.46 17.94 6.37
N ALA A 131 18.35 18.23 7.03
CA ALA A 131 17.51 19.39 6.77
C ALA A 131 16.96 19.96 8.09
#